data_AF-A0A382X5T5-F1
#
_entry.id   AF-A0A382X5T5-F1
#
_cell.length_a   1.000
_cell.length_b   1.000
_cell.length_c   1.000
_cell.angle_alpha   90.00
_cell.angle_beta   90.00
_cell.angle_gamma   90.00
#
_symmetry.space_group_name_H-M   'P 1'
#
loop_
_entity.id
_entity.type
_entity.pdbx_description
1 polymer ?
#
loop_
_entity_poly.entity_id
_entity_poly.type
_entity_poly.pdbx_seq_one_letter_code
_entity_poly.pdbx_strand_id
1 'polypeptide(L)' 'MNIVLIEPYFTGSHRNWAVGLQKHSSHTIELLTLPGSFWKWRMHGGAVTLARMFMESELSPDLILATDMLDVS' A
#
# COMPACT_ATOMS: atom_id res chain seq x y z
N MET A 1 16.33 -3.17 4.39
CA MET A 1 15.11 -2.99 5.19
C MET A 1 13.96 -3.65 4.45
N ASN A 2 13.02 -4.20 5.20
CA ASN A 2 11.74 -4.68 4.70
C ASN A 2 10.72 -3.56 4.87
N ILE A 3 10.19 -3.06 3.76
CA ILE A 3 9.23 -1.95 3.74
C ILE A 3 7.90 -2.47 3.22
N VAL A 4 6.82 -2.20 3.94
CA VAL A 4 5.46 -2.40 3.41
C VAL A 4 4.96 -1.08 2.86
N LEU A 5 4.68 -1.05 1.56
CA LEU A 5 4.06 0.09 0.88
C LEU A 5 2.56 -0.14 0.78
N ILE A 6 1.79 0.73 1.43
CA ILE A 6 0.33 0.75 1.41
C ILE A 6 -0.15 1.67 0.28
N GLU A 7 -0.85 1.10 -0.72
CA GLU A 7 -1.47 1.84 -1.82
C GLU A 7 -2.95 1.41 -2.00
N PRO A 8 -3.91 2.19 -1.47
CA PRO A 8 -5.34 1.85 -1.50
C PRO A 8 -6.00 1.96 -2.89
N TYR A 9 -5.32 2.55 -3.86
CA TYR A 9 -5.83 2.80 -5.21
C TYR A 9 -4.80 2.39 -6.28
N PHE A 10 -4.60 1.08 -6.41
CA PHE A 10 -3.53 0.51 -7.23
C PHE A 10 -3.89 0.42 -8.72
N THR A 11 -3.81 1.55 -9.42
CA THR A 11 -3.95 1.64 -10.89
C THR A 11 -3.12 2.80 -11.44
N GLY A 12 -3.01 2.91 -12.77
CA GLY A 12 -2.37 4.04 -13.46
C GLY A 12 -1.00 4.42 -12.91
N SER A 13 -0.80 5.71 -12.63
CA SER A 13 0.44 6.27 -12.09
C SER A 13 0.82 5.70 -10.72
N HIS A 14 -0.14 5.42 -9.84
CA HIS A 14 0.10 4.85 -8.51
C HIS A 14 0.76 3.48 -8.62
N ARG A 15 0.19 2.61 -9.47
CA ARG A 15 0.76 1.29 -9.76
C ARG A 15 2.15 1.41 -10.37
N ASN A 16 2.34 2.29 -11.34
CA ASN A 16 3.63 2.46 -12.02
C ASN A 16 4.72 2.91 -11.05
N TRP A 17 4.40 3.86 -10.16
CA TRP A 17 5.32 4.33 -9.14
C TRP A 17 5.64 3.23 -8.12
N ALA A 18 4.63 2.57 -7.55
CA ALA A 18 4.82 1.54 -6.53
C ALA A 18 5.65 0.34 -7.06
N VAL A 19 5.34 -0.14 -8.27
CA VAL A 19 6.11 -1.22 -8.93
C VAL A 19 7.51 -0.74 -9.30
N GLY A 20 7.65 0.52 -9.74
CA GLY A 20 8.95 1.12 -10.01
C GLY A 20 9.83 1.18 -8.75
N LEU A 21 9.27 1.65 -7.64
CA LEU A 21 9.95 1.69 -6.35
C LEU A 21 10.36 0.29 -5.90
N GLN A 22 9.46 -0.70 -5.97
CA GLN A 22 9.78 -2.10 -5.66
C GLN A 22 10.93 -2.64 -6.53
N LYS A 23 10.90 -2.37 -7.84
CA LYS A 23 11.90 -2.90 -8.79
C LYS A 23 13.27 -2.26 -8.66
N HIS A 24 13.32 -0.98 -8.26
CA HIS A 24 14.55 -0.17 -8.33
C HIS A 24 15.10 0.23 -6.96
N SER A 25 14.48 -0.21 -5.86
CA SER A 25 14.98 0.02 -4.50
C SER A 25 16.06 -1.00 -4.12
N SER A 26 16.98 -0.58 -3.25
CA SER A 26 17.90 -1.49 -2.53
C SER A 26 17.24 -2.12 -1.30
N HIS A 27 16.00 -1.75 -0.99
CA HIS A 27 15.18 -2.32 0.08
C HIS A 27 14.19 -3.34 -0.49
N THR A 28 13.79 -4.30 0.33
CA THR A 28 12.70 -5.22 0.02
C THR A 28 11.39 -4.47 0.18
N ILE A 29 10.63 -4.30 -0.91
CA ILE A 29 9.34 -3.61 -0.88
C ILE A 29 8.22 -4.63 -1.09
N GLU A 30 7.36 -4.76 -0.09
CA GLU A 30 6.11 -5.51 -0.17
C GLU A 30 4.95 -4.56 -0.43
N LEU A 31 4.16 -4.85 -1.47
CA LEU A 31 3.05 -4.00 -1.89
C LEU A 31 1.74 -4.49 -1.28
N LEU A 32 1.20 -3.75 -0.32
CA LEU A 32 -0.13 -4.00 0.26
C LEU A 32 -1.15 -3.08 -0.40
N THR A 33 -1.97 -3.63 -1.28
CA THR A 33 -2.73 -2.83 -2.24
C THR A 33 -4.18 -3.24 -2.39
N LEU A 34 -4.99 -2.32 -2.89
CA LEU A 34 -6.37 -2.56 -3.27
C LEU A 34 -6.62 -2.17 -4.74
N PRO A 35 -7.56 -2.84 -5.44
CA PRO A 35 -7.90 -2.48 -6.82
C PRO A 35 -8.25 -1.00 -6.96
N GLY A 36 -7.75 -0.37 -8.04
CA GLY A 36 -7.99 1.02 -8.41
C GLY A 36 -9.42 1.33 -8.86
N SER A 37 -10.40 1.02 -8.02
CA SER A 37 -11.82 1.34 -8.16
C SER A 37 -12.34 2.04 -6.90
N PHE A 38 -13.45 2.77 -7.03
CA PHE A 38 -14.13 3.46 -5.92
C PHE A 38 -13.22 4.38 -5.09
N TRP A 39 -12.44 5.25 -5.75
CA TRP A 39 -11.39 6.07 -5.12
C TRP A 39 -11.83 6.83 -3.86
N LYS A 40 -13.03 7.44 -3.85
CA LYS A 40 -13.56 8.12 -2.66
C LYS A 40 -13.73 7.18 -1.47
N TRP A 41 -14.21 5.96 -1.73
CA TRP A 41 -14.35 4.95 -0.68
C TRP A 41 -12.98 4.41 -0.25
N ARG A 42 -12.01 4.29 -1.17
CA ARG A 42 -10.64 3.89 -0.81
C ARG A 42 -9.99 4.87 0.16
N MET A 43 -10.20 6.17 -0.01
CA MET A 43 -9.69 7.18 0.93
C MET A 43 -10.24 7.02 2.34
N HIS A 44 -11.56 6.86 2.50
CA HIS A 44 -12.19 6.86 3.84
C HIS A 44 -12.31 5.47 4.49
N GLY A 45 -12.41 4.40 3.70
CA GLY A 45 -12.69 3.04 4.18
C GLY A 45 -11.64 2.01 3.83
N GLY A 46 -10.68 2.34 2.95
CA GLY A 46 -9.64 1.41 2.51
C GLY A 46 -8.76 0.90 3.66
N ALA A 47 -8.52 1.73 4.67
CA ALA A 47 -7.68 1.42 5.82
C ALA A 47 -8.13 0.17 6.58
N VAL A 48 -9.44 -0.03 6.75
CA VAL A 48 -9.97 -1.21 7.48
C VAL A 48 -9.65 -2.51 6.74
N THR A 49 -9.79 -2.51 5.41
CA THR A 49 -9.48 -3.70 4.59
C THR A 49 -7.97 -3.96 4.58
N LEU A 50 -7.17 -2.91 4.40
CA LEU A 50 -5.71 -3.02 4.38
C LEU A 50 -5.15 -3.48 5.74
N ALA A 51 -5.65 -2.94 6.86
CA ALA A 51 -5.25 -3.35 8.20
C ALA A 51 -5.57 -4.84 8.45
N ARG A 52 -6.74 -5.31 8.01
CA ARG A 52 -7.10 -6.72 8.06
C ARG A 52 -6.14 -7.59 7.25
N MET A 53 -5.86 -7.20 5.99
CA MET A 53 -4.91 -7.93 5.14
C MET A 53 -3.50 -7.96 5.76
N PHE A 54 -3.08 -6.87 6.40
CA PHE A 54 -1.79 -6.81 7.10
C PHE A 54 -1.76 -7.75 8.31
N MET A 55 -2.79 -7.73 9.16
CA MET A 55 -2.89 -8.60 10.33
C MET A 55 -3.03 -10.09 9.98
N GLU A 56 -3.61 -10.42 8.82
CA GLU A 56 -3.72 -11.79 8.31
C GLU A 56 -2.46 -12.24 7.53
N SER A 57 -1.49 -11.34 7.34
CA SER A 57 -0.22 -11.64 6.70
C SER A 57 0.88 -11.96 7.71
N GLU A 58 1.98 -12.55 7.23
CA GLU A 58 3.21 -12.74 8.02
C GLU A 58 4.20 -11.57 7.84
N LEU A 59 3.72 -10.39 7.41
CA LEU A 59 4.56 -9.23 7.15
C LEU A 59 5.10 -8.65 8.47
N SER A 60 6.43 -8.53 8.56
CA SER A 60 7.13 -7.90 9.68
C SER A 60 8.07 -6.80 9.15
N PRO A 61 7.54 -5.63 8.76
CA PRO A 61 8.33 -4.57 8.18
C PRO A 61 9.15 -3.78 9.21
N ASP A 62 10.31 -3.28 8.79
CA ASP A 62 11.07 -2.25 9.51
C ASP A 62 10.41 -0.87 9.37
N LEU A 63 9.64 -0.67 8.29
CA LEU A 63 9.01 0.59 7.92
C LEU A 63 7.69 0.35 7.17
N ILE A 64 6.66 1.12 7.53
CA ILE A 64 5.43 1.23 6.73
C ILE A 64 5.47 2.57 5.99
N LEU A 65 5.30 2.52 4.67
CA LEU A 65 5.14 3.67 3.80
C LEU A 65 3.71 3.67 3.27
N ALA A 66 2.98 4.77 3.39
CA ALA A 66 1.60 4.88 2.89
C ALA A 66 1.49 6.05 1.92
N THR A 67 0.68 5.90 0.87
CA THR A 67 0.30 7.01 -0.02
C THR A 67 -0.82 7.86 0.59
N ASP A 68 -1.01 9.09 0.08
CA ASP A 68 -2.00 10.03 0.64
C ASP A 68 -3.46 9.59 0.46
N MET A 69 -3.70 8.54 -0.33
CA MET A 69 -5.01 7.97 -0.62
C MET A 69 -5.56 7.11 0.53
N LEU A 70 -4.97 7.24 1.72
CA LEU A 70 -5.31 6.53 2.94
C LEU A 70 -5.57 7.54 4.06
N ASP A 71 -6.77 7.49 4.64
CA ASP A 71 -7.06 8.22 5.88
C ASP A 71 -6.35 7.52 7.07
N VAL A 72 -5.53 8.29 7.80
CA VAL A 72 -4.73 7.86 8.95
C VAL A 72 -5.11 8.61 10.23
N SER A 73 -6.24 9.31 10.23
CA SER A 73 -6.74 10.07 11.39
C SER A 73 -7.23 9.21 12.55
#